data_AF-A0A0G0Q2N3-F1
#
_entry.id   AF-A0A0G0Q2N3-F1
#
_cell.length_a   1.000
_cell.length_b   1.000
_cell.length_c   1.000
_cell.angle_alpha   90.00
_cell.angle_beta   90.00
_cell.angle_gamma   90.00
#
_symmetry.space_group_name_H-M   'P 1'
#
loop_
_entity.id
_entity.type
_entity.pdbx_description
1 polymer ?
#
loop_
_entity_poly.entity_id
_entity_poly.type
_entity_poly.pdbx_seq_one_letter_code
_entity_poly.pdbx_strand_id
1 'polypeptide(L)'
;LAKKLTEAKVFYFTIAAATLIGLAINLLRINAIAALYYAAIVNGIIAVPLIFIIIRLANDKRIVGEFKSKPIIKASSWAAFILMGLAVVLMMVQILIQLLPSIRFS
;
A
#
# COMPACT_ATOMS: atom_id res chain seq x y z
N LEU A 1 2.75 33.99 -2.81
CA LEU A 1 3.80 33.63 -1.83
C LEU A 1 4.58 32.42 -2.40
N ALA A 2 5.70 32.68 -3.08
CA ALA A 2 6.48 31.68 -3.82
C ALA A 2 7.22 30.75 -2.85
N LYS A 3 6.69 29.56 -2.61
CA LYS A 3 7.32 28.58 -1.72
C LYS A 3 8.34 27.74 -2.50
N LYS A 4 9.62 28.03 -2.23
CA LYS A 4 10.78 27.14 -2.20
C LYS A 4 11.03 26.22 -3.41
N LEU A 5 11.87 26.71 -4.34
CA LEU A 5 12.65 25.86 -5.26
C LEU A 5 13.48 24.78 -4.53
N THR A 6 13.72 24.93 -3.22
CA THR A 6 14.41 23.94 -2.37
C THR A 6 13.54 22.72 -2.02
N GLU A 7 12.21 22.84 -1.92
CA GLU A 7 11.32 21.66 -1.72
C GLU A 7 11.35 20.77 -2.98
N ALA A 8 11.42 21.39 -4.16
CA ALA A 8 11.57 20.66 -5.42
C ALA A 8 12.89 19.87 -5.48
N LYS A 9 14.01 20.43 -5.00
CA LYS A 9 15.32 19.74 -5.00
C LYS A 9 15.29 18.40 -4.25
N VAL A 10 14.63 18.35 -3.09
CA VAL A 10 14.50 17.10 -2.32
C VAL A 10 13.66 16.08 -3.06
N PHE A 11 12.57 16.50 -3.69
CA PHE A 11 11.73 15.62 -4.51
C PHE A 11 12.49 15.01 -5.70
N TYR A 12 13.19 15.86 -6.47
CA TYR A 12 14.00 15.38 -7.60
C TYR A 12 15.17 14.49 -7.16
N PHE A 13 15.79 14.78 -6.01
CA PHE A 13 16.83 13.94 -5.44
C PHE A 13 16.28 12.55 -5.06
N THR A 14 15.11 12.48 -4.42
CA THR A 14 14.47 11.21 -4.07
C THR A 14 14.16 10.36 -5.32
N ILE A 15 13.67 10.98 -6.39
CA ILE A 15 13.42 10.27 -7.66
C ILE A 15 14.73 9.73 -8.22
N ALA A 16 15.76 10.57 -8.34
CA ALA A 16 17.06 10.17 -8.86
C ALA A 16 17.69 9.03 -8.03
N ALA A 17 17.62 9.12 -6.70
CA ALA A 17 18.08 8.08 -5.79
C ALA A 17 17.29 6.77 -5.95
N ALA A 18 15.96 6.83 -6.02
CA ALA A 18 15.11 5.66 -6.22
C ALA A 18 15.42 4.97 -7.56
N THR A 19 15.61 5.72 -8.64
CA THR A 19 16.00 5.17 -9.94
C THR A 19 17.38 4.50 -9.91
N LEU A 20 18.37 5.13 -9.26
CA LEU A 20 19.70 4.54 -9.09
C LEU A 20 19.67 3.25 -8.26
N ILE A 21 18.89 3.22 -7.17
CA ILE A 21 18.71 2.01 -6.35
C ILE A 21 18.04 0.90 -7.16
N GLY A 22 16.98 1.23 -7.92
CA GLY A 22 16.31 0.25 -8.80
C GLY A 22 17.26 -0.34 -9.85
N LEU A 23 18.10 0.49 -10.46
CA LEU A 23 19.15 0.04 -11.39
C LEU A 23 20.20 -0.83 -10.69
N ALA A 24 20.66 -0.44 -9.50
CA ALA A 24 21.63 -1.20 -8.72
C ALA A 24 21.11 -2.60 -8.35
N ILE A 25 19.84 -2.72 -7.93
CA ILE A 25 19.19 -4.01 -7.63
C ILE A 25 19.19 -4.93 -8.87
N ASN A 26 18.91 -4.37 -10.05
CA ASN A 26 18.93 -5.12 -11.30
C ASN A 26 20.36 -5.60 -11.67
N LEU A 27 21.36 -4.72 -11.54
CA LEU A 27 22.76 -5.02 -11.84
C LEU A 27 23.39 -6.03 -10.85
N LEU A 28 22.99 -6.00 -9.58
CA LEU A 28 23.43 -6.93 -8.53
C LEU A 28 22.81 -8.33 -8.65
N ARG A 29 22.00 -8.59 -9.70
CA ARG A 29 21.22 -9.84 -9.90
C ARG A 29 20.36 -10.22 -8.69
N ILE A 30 20.02 -9.25 -7.83
CA ILE A 30 19.03 -9.44 -6.78
C ILE A 30 17.70 -9.64 -7.49
N ASN A 31 16.94 -10.65 -7.05
CA ASN A 31 15.65 -10.94 -7.65
C ASN A 31 14.67 -9.79 -7.34
N ALA A 32 14.62 -8.80 -8.24
CA ALA A 32 13.77 -7.62 -8.13
C ALA A 32 12.30 -8.00 -8.01
N ILE A 33 11.87 -9.09 -8.66
CA ILE A 33 10.52 -9.62 -8.56
C ILE A 33 10.24 -10.09 -7.12
N ALA A 34 11.18 -10.81 -6.50
CA ALA A 34 11.04 -11.21 -5.11
C ALA A 34 11.00 -9.99 -4.16
N ALA A 35 11.87 -9.00 -4.36
CA ALA A 35 11.85 -7.76 -3.60
C ALA A 35 10.49 -7.02 -3.72
N LEU A 36 9.94 -6.94 -4.94
CA LEU A 36 8.64 -6.33 -5.20
C LEU A 36 7.50 -7.13 -4.56
N TYR A 37 7.60 -8.47 -4.56
CA TYR A 37 6.63 -9.35 -3.93
C TYR A 37 6.60 -9.15 -2.40
N TYR A 38 7.77 -9.12 -1.75
CA TYR A 38 7.86 -8.81 -0.31
C TYR A 38 7.33 -7.40 -0.02
N ALA A 39 7.65 -6.41 -0.86
CA ALA A 39 7.12 -5.06 -0.72
C ALA A 39 5.59 -5.01 -0.85
N ALA A 40 5.00 -5.79 -1.76
CA ALA A 40 3.55 -5.90 -1.93
C ALA A 40 2.88 -6.53 -0.70
N ILE A 41 3.46 -7.58 -0.11
CA ILE A 41 2.95 -8.19 1.13
C ILE A 41 2.95 -7.17 2.26
N VAL A 42 4.08 -6.51 2.49
CA VAL A 42 4.22 -5.52 3.57
C VAL A 42 3.26 -4.34 3.36
N ASN A 43 3.15 -3.84 2.13
CA ASN A 43 2.21 -2.77 1.78
C ASN A 43 0.75 -3.20 2.00
N GLY A 44 0.37 -4.43 1.60
CA GLY A 44 -0.95 -4.98 1.86
C GLY A 44 -1.30 -5.04 3.35
N ILE A 45 -0.35 -5.44 4.20
CA ILE A 45 -0.52 -5.45 5.66
C ILE A 45 -0.67 -4.04 6.23
N ILE A 46 0.12 -3.07 5.74
CA ILE A 46 0.07 -1.66 6.20
C ILE A 46 -1.19 -0.94 5.69
N ALA A 47 -1.68 -1.28 4.51
CA ALA A 47 -2.85 -0.63 3.90
C ALA A 47 -4.11 -0.80 4.76
N VAL A 48 -4.31 -1.96 5.39
CA VAL A 48 -5.49 -2.25 6.22
C VAL A 48 -5.64 -1.29 7.42
N PRO A 49 -4.66 -1.14 8.34
CA PRO A 49 -4.75 -0.18 9.44
C PRO A 49 -4.76 1.26 8.93
N LEU A 50 -4.03 1.56 7.85
CA LEU A 50 -4.00 2.91 7.28
C LEU A 50 -5.39 3.34 6.79
N ILE A 51 -6.08 2.49 6.04
CA ILE A 51 -7.43 2.77 5.54
C ILE A 51 -8.42 2.89 6.70
N PHE A 52 -8.31 2.04 7.73
CA PHE A 52 -9.13 2.16 8.92
C PHE A 52 -8.96 3.54 9.59
N ILE A 53 -7.72 4.01 9.75
CA ILE A 53 -7.42 5.33 10.30
C ILE A 53 -7.96 6.43 9.39
N ILE A 54 -7.76 6.34 8.07
CA ILE A 54 -8.27 7.34 7.11
C ILE A 54 -9.79 7.42 7.17
N ILE A 55 -10.51 6.29 7.24
CA ILE A 55 -11.97 6.27 7.39
C ILE A 55 -12.39 6.88 8.73
N ARG A 56 -11.66 6.60 9.82
CA ARG A 56 -11.92 7.19 11.15
C ARG A 56 -11.76 8.71 11.12
N LEU A 57 -10.66 9.18 10.51
CA LEU A 57 -10.31 10.58 10.33
C LEU A 57 -11.32 11.30 9.46
N ALA A 58 -11.71 10.69 8.34
CA ALA A 58 -12.67 11.23 7.37
C ALA A 58 -14.11 11.33 7.93
N ASN A 59 -14.40 10.61 9.01
CA ASN A 59 -15.66 10.70 9.74
C ASN A 59 -15.59 11.66 10.95
N ASP A 60 -14.39 12.10 11.34
CA ASP A 60 -14.24 13.05 12.46
C ASP A 60 -14.45 14.49 11.96
N LYS A 61 -15.56 15.08 12.41
CA LYS A 61 -15.93 16.47 12.11
C LYS A 61 -14.89 17.48 12.60
N ARG A 62 -14.08 17.13 13.61
CA ARG A 62 -13.04 18.02 14.15
C ARG A 62 -11.86 18.23 13.20
N ILE A 63 -11.69 17.31 12.24
CA ILE A 63 -10.51 17.28 11.35
C ILE A 63 -10.89 17.67 9.92
N VAL A 64 -12.11 17.32 9.46
CA VAL A 64 -12.59 17.61 8.10
C VAL A 64 -13.59 18.79 8.04
N GLY A 65 -14.08 19.25 9.19
CA GLY A 65 -14.98 20.41 9.29
C GLY A 65 -16.38 20.15 8.69
N GLU A 66 -16.86 21.11 7.88
CA GLU A 66 -18.20 21.10 7.26
C GLU A 66 -18.33 20.10 6.09
N PHE A 67 -17.21 19.65 5.51
CA PHE A 67 -17.16 18.66 4.43
C PHE A 67 -17.32 17.23 4.96
N LYS A 68 -18.43 16.96 5.66
CA LYS A 68 -18.72 15.59 6.09
C LYS A 68 -18.78 14.66 4.90
N SER A 69 -18.17 13.49 5.06
CA SER A 69 -18.38 12.35 4.19
C SER A 69 -19.89 12.11 4.05
N LYS A 70 -20.46 12.42 2.87
CA LYS A 70 -21.86 12.13 2.55
C LYS A 70 -22.11 10.63 2.79
N PRO A 71 -23.34 10.19 3.11
CA PRO A 71 -23.64 8.77 3.34
C PRO A 71 -23.18 7.86 2.18
N ILE A 72 -23.16 8.38 0.95
CA ILE A 72 -22.63 7.71 -0.25
C ILE A 72 -21.11 7.47 -0.16
N ILE A 73 -20.33 8.44 0.32
CA ILE A 73 -18.88 8.31 0.49
C ILE A 73 -18.58 7.33 1.63
N LYS A 74 -19.38 7.36 2.71
CA LYS A 74 -19.25 6.40 3.81
C LYS A 74 -19.51 4.96 3.34
N ALA A 75 -20.53 4.75 2.51
CA ALA A 75 -20.83 3.44 1.91
C ALA A 75 -19.70 2.98 0.97
N SER A 76 -19.17 3.87 0.12
CA SER A 76 -18.07 3.56 -0.79
C SER A 76 -16.77 3.20 -0.03
N SER A 77 -16.42 3.94 1.02
CA SER A 77 -15.25 3.63 1.85
C SER A 77 -15.39 2.30 2.60
N TRP A 78 -16.60 1.95 3.04
CA TRP A 78 -16.84 0.66 3.68
C TRP A 78 -16.79 -0.49 2.67
N ALA A 79 -17.31 -0.28 1.45
CA ALA A 79 -17.18 -1.23 0.35
C ALA A 79 -15.71 -1.44 -0.04
N ALA A 80 -14.91 -0.37 -0.13
CA ALA A 80 -13.48 -0.46 -0.40
C ALA A 80 -12.75 -1.24 0.71
N PHE A 81 -13.06 -0.98 1.99
CA PHE A 81 -12.48 -1.72 3.10
C PHE A 81 -12.84 -3.23 3.06
N ILE A 82 -14.10 -3.56 2.79
CA ILE A 82 -14.56 -4.96 2.67
C ILE A 82 -13.89 -5.65 1.48
N LEU A 83 -13.83 -4.99 0.33
CA LEU A 83 -13.21 -5.53 -0.87
C LEU A 83 -11.72 -5.80 -0.65
N MET A 84 -11.02 -4.86 -0.01
CA MET A 84 -9.59 -5.00 0.28
C MET A 84 -9.34 -6.07 1.36
N GLY A 85 -10.19 -6.15 2.38
CA GLY A 85 -10.16 -7.23 3.37
C GLY A 85 -10.37 -8.61 2.75
N LEU A 86 -11.34 -8.75 1.85
CA LEU A 86 -11.57 -9.97 1.07
C LEU A 86 -10.35 -10.35 0.23
N ALA A 87 -9.75 -9.39 -0.46
CA ALA A 87 -8.56 -9.63 -1.28
C ALA A 87 -7.37 -10.13 -0.43
N VAL A 88 -7.15 -9.57 0.76
CA VAL A 88 -6.10 -10.02 1.68
C VAL A 88 -6.38 -11.44 2.20
N VAL A 89 -7.62 -11.75 2.57
CA VAL A 89 -8.00 -13.10 3.00
C VAL A 89 -7.78 -14.12 1.88
N LEU A 90 -8.19 -13.79 0.64
CA LEU A 90 -7.95 -14.64 -0.52
C LEU A 90 -6.46 -14.82 -0.81
N MET A 91 -5.66 -13.77 -0.66
CA MET A 91 -4.20 -13.84 -0.80
C MET A 91 -3.58 -14.75 0.27
N MET A 92 -3.99 -14.64 1.53
CA MET A 92 -3.54 -15.54 2.61
C MET A 92 -3.96 -17.00 2.36
N VAL A 93 -5.19 -17.22 1.87
CA VAL A 93 -5.67 -18.56 1.51
C VAL A 93 -4.86 -19.12 0.34
N GLN A 94 -4.59 -18.32 -0.70
CA GLN A 94 -3.73 -18.75 -1.81
C GLN A 94 -2.32 -19.10 -1.35
N ILE A 95 -1.72 -18.28 -0.47
CA ILE A 95 -0.37 -18.54 0.07
C ILE A 95 -0.36 -19.83 0.91
N LEU A 96 -1.42 -20.08 1.68
CA LEU A 96 -1.55 -21.30 2.49
C LEU A 96 -1.76 -22.55 1.62
N ILE A 97 -2.57 -22.45 0.56
CA ILE A 97 -2.76 -23.51 -0.44
C ILE A 97 -1.44 -23.80 -1.19
N GLN A 98 -0.63 -22.77 -1.46
CA GLN A 98 0.71 -22.92 -2.04
C GLN A 98 1.74 -23.51 -1.08
N LEU A 99 1.52 -23.47 0.24
CA LEU A 99 2.40 -24.10 1.24
C LEU A 99 2.08 -25.58 1.49
N LEU A 100 0.80 -25.99 1.33
CA LEU A 100 0.34 -27.38 1.40
C LEU A 100 0.82 -28.39 0.31
N PRO A 101 1.34 -28.03 -0.89
CA PRO A 101 1.74 -29.00 -1.90
C PRO A 101 3.11 -29.65 -1.63
N SER A 102 3.85 -29.20 -0.59
CA SER A 102 5.16 -29.76 -0.24
C SER A 102 5.10 -31.19 0.34
N ILE A 103 3.90 -31.73 0.61
CA ILE A 103 3.70 -33.11 1.12
C ILE A 103 2.86 -33.96 0.14
N ARG A 104 2.79 -33.60 -1.15
CA ARG A 104 2.10 -34.41 -2.16
C ARG A 104 2.93 -34.77 -3.39
N PHE A 105 4.26 -34.72 -3.25
CA PHE A 105 5.18 -35.34 -4.20
C PHE A 105 6.21 -36.19 -3.44
N SER A 106 5.79 -37.40 -3.07
CA SER A 106 6.65 -38.59 -3.04
C SER A 106 5.98 -39.68 -3.88
#